data_AF-A0A226EUI5-F1
#
_entry.id   AF-A0A226EUI5-F1
#
_cell.length_a   1.000
_cell.length_b   1.000
_cell.length_c   1.000
_cell.angle_alpha   90.00
_cell.angle_beta   90.00
_cell.angle_gamma   90.00
#
_symmetry.space_group_name_H-M   'P 1'
#
loop_
_entity.id
_entity.type
_entity.pdbx_description
1 polymer ?
#
loop_
_entity_poly.entity_id
_entity_poly.type
_entity_poly.pdbx_seq_one_letter_code
_entity_poly.pdbx_strand_id
1 'polypeptide(L)'
;MTVFVWAFTTYPLVTSLAGIVLKLDPFYHILSMLNITNPLLHIFRFYLIVVVSAEMCRFLALMILFSISSFLILRDTLALLIQENSTSFAAIMGRMCCTRVKSEYRQVQIITLSMEELLGCNCLFGHGMSLVNSVLFNFITLTFYATLPIWFYVIFPALMAIILVTIHFTMPCLHSLLDNSKKLLEILYIFTACRPNRLRKGMIKELRSLKKITMSPMLARYKFFVYTRSTKVTFLVILVTHTINLLLAVPRRVIQIGAHLF
;
A
#
# COMPACT_ATOMS: atom_id res chain seq x y z
N MET A 1 -10.46 6.71 10.57
CA MET A 1 -11.38 6.19 9.54
C MET A 1 -12.27 7.29 8.98
N THR A 2 -13.01 8.04 9.80
CA THR A 2 -13.87 9.16 9.36
C THR A 2 -13.14 10.24 8.54
N VAL A 3 -11.93 10.65 8.97
CA VAL A 3 -11.09 11.62 8.23
C VAL A 3 -10.71 11.11 6.83
N PHE A 4 -10.46 9.80 6.70
CA PHE A 4 -10.15 9.18 5.41
C PHE A 4 -11.36 9.23 4.49
N VAL A 5 -12.54 8.86 5.00
CA VAL A 5 -13.79 8.91 4.23
C VAL A 5 -14.05 10.35 3.76
N TRP A 6 -13.92 11.33 4.66
CA TRP A 6 -14.07 12.74 4.33
C TRP A 6 -13.12 13.18 3.22
N ALA A 7 -11.82 12.90 3.39
CA ALA A 7 -10.81 13.18 2.37
C ALA A 7 -11.22 12.61 1.01
N PHE A 8 -11.53 11.31 0.92
CA PHE A 8 -11.89 10.66 -0.34
C PHE A 8 -13.22 11.15 -0.93
N THR A 9 -14.12 11.72 -0.14
CA THR A 9 -15.34 12.37 -0.67
C THR A 9 -15.08 13.79 -1.18
N THR A 10 -14.18 14.54 -0.55
CA THR A 10 -13.88 15.93 -0.94
C THR A 10 -12.89 16.03 -2.10
N TYR A 11 -11.90 15.13 -2.16
CA TYR A 11 -10.85 15.16 -3.19
C TYR A 11 -11.37 15.13 -4.63
N PRO A 12 -12.34 14.26 -5.02
CA PRO A 12 -12.86 14.23 -6.38
C PRO A 12 -13.38 15.57 -6.87
N LEU A 13 -14.06 16.33 -6.01
CA LEU A 13 -14.61 17.64 -6.36
C LEU A 13 -13.48 18.65 -6.60
N VAL A 14 -12.50 18.67 -5.70
CA VAL A 14 -11.35 19.56 -5.79
C VAL A 14 -10.50 19.23 -7.02
N THR A 15 -10.21 17.95 -7.27
CA THR A 15 -9.41 17.53 -8.45
C THR A 15 -10.13 17.82 -9.75
N SER A 16 -11.45 17.61 -9.80
CA SER A 16 -12.25 17.90 -10.99
C SER A 16 -12.31 19.38 -11.28
N LEU A 17 -12.54 20.20 -10.26
CA LEU A 17 -12.55 21.66 -10.38
C LEU A 17 -11.19 22.19 -10.83
N ALA A 18 -10.10 21.71 -10.21
CA ALA A 18 -8.74 22.04 -10.62
C ALA A 18 -8.45 21.62 -12.06
N GLY A 19 -8.86 20.41 -12.46
CA GLY A 19 -8.68 19.92 -13.83
C GLY A 19 -9.34 20.82 -14.88
N ILE A 20 -10.55 21.30 -14.59
CA ILE A 20 -11.32 22.16 -15.50
C ILE A 20 -10.75 23.58 -15.53
N VAL A 21 -10.44 24.17 -14.37
CA VAL A 21 -9.91 25.54 -14.25
C VAL A 21 -8.54 25.64 -14.90
N LEU A 22 -7.67 24.66 -14.66
CA LEU A 22 -6.32 24.62 -15.22
C LEU A 22 -6.27 24.02 -16.63
N LYS A 23 -7.43 23.64 -17.20
CA LYS A 23 -7.54 23.03 -18.54
C LYS A 23 -6.64 21.80 -18.70
N LEU A 24 -6.45 21.04 -17.63
CA LEU A 24 -5.61 19.83 -17.59
C LEU A 24 -6.33 18.59 -18.10
N ASP A 25 -7.63 18.67 -18.35
CA ASP A 25 -8.39 17.53 -18.84
C ASP A 25 -8.25 17.36 -20.38
N PRO A 26 -8.16 16.10 -20.87
CA PRO A 26 -7.97 15.82 -22.29
C PRO A 26 -9.18 16.24 -23.15
N PHE A 27 -10.38 16.30 -22.56
CA PHE A 27 -11.59 16.66 -23.26
C PHE A 27 -11.61 18.12 -23.70
N TYR A 28 -10.95 19.02 -22.96
CA TYR A 28 -10.75 20.40 -23.36
C TYR A 28 -10.06 20.50 -24.73
N HIS A 29 -8.95 19.78 -24.88
CA HIS A 29 -8.16 19.80 -26.11
C HIS A 29 -8.92 19.20 -27.29
N ILE A 30 -9.65 18.10 -27.08
CA ILE A 30 -10.49 17.49 -28.12
C ILE A 30 -11.60 18.46 -28.58
N LEU A 31 -12.33 19.07 -27.64
CA LEU A 31 -13.38 20.05 -27.96
C LEU A 31 -12.81 21.28 -28.69
N SER A 32 -11.64 21.76 -28.25
CA SER A 32 -10.93 22.87 -28.87
C SER A 32 -10.47 22.54 -30.29
N MET A 33 -10.00 21.31 -30.55
CA MET A 33 -9.59 20.89 -31.90
C MET A 33 -10.78 20.78 -32.86
N LEU A 34 -11.96 20.39 -32.35
CA LEU A 34 -13.18 20.25 -33.14
C LEU A 34 -13.96 21.57 -33.29
N ASN A 35 -13.49 22.68 -32.69
CA ASN A 35 -14.18 23.97 -32.66
C ASN A 35 -15.64 23.90 -32.17
N ILE A 36 -15.94 22.99 -31.24
CA ILE A 36 -17.30 22.83 -30.74
C ILE A 36 -17.57 23.80 -29.59
N THR A 37 -18.49 24.75 -29.82
CA THR A 37 -18.90 25.77 -28.84
C THR A 37 -20.19 25.44 -28.10
N ASN A 38 -20.78 24.26 -28.34
CA ASN A 38 -22.10 23.90 -27.81
C ASN A 38 -22.06 23.71 -26.27
N PRO A 39 -22.86 24.46 -25.49
CA PRO A 39 -22.84 24.40 -24.02
C PRO A 39 -23.18 23.02 -23.45
N LEU A 40 -24.00 22.23 -24.15
CA LEU A 40 -24.37 20.88 -23.70
C LEU A 40 -23.16 19.95 -23.59
N LEU A 41 -22.18 20.08 -24.50
CA LEU A 41 -20.96 19.28 -24.48
C LEU A 41 -20.00 19.71 -23.36
N HIS A 42 -20.02 20.98 -22.97
CA HIS A 42 -19.26 21.46 -21.80
C HIS A 42 -19.84 20.93 -20.49
N ILE A 43 -21.18 20.86 -20.37
CA ILE A 43 -21.85 20.25 -19.21
C ILE A 43 -21.54 18.75 -19.15
N PHE A 44 -21.59 18.06 -20.30
CA PHE A 44 -21.25 16.65 -20.39
C PHE A 44 -19.78 16.38 -20.01
N ARG A 45 -18.85 17.23 -20.46
CA ARG A 45 -17.44 17.19 -20.05
C ARG A 45 -17.28 17.35 -18.53
N PHE A 46 -17.95 18.32 -17.92
CA PHE A 46 -17.92 18.51 -16.47
C PHE A 46 -18.39 17.24 -15.74
N TYR A 47 -19.52 16.68 -16.16
CA TYR A 47 -20.06 15.45 -15.60
C TYR A 47 -19.08 14.28 -15.71
N LEU A 48 -18.48 14.05 -16.88
CA LEU A 48 -17.51 12.99 -17.09
C LEU A 48 -16.28 13.13 -16.18
N ILE A 49 -15.70 14.32 -16.08
CA ILE A 49 -14.51 14.56 -15.26
C ILE A 49 -14.81 14.29 -13.78
N VAL A 50 -15.96 14.76 -13.30
CA VAL A 50 -16.41 14.55 -11.92
C VAL A 50 -16.65 13.08 -11.64
N VAL A 51 -17.38 12.38 -12.51
CA VAL A 51 -17.68 10.95 -12.34
C VAL A 51 -16.41 10.12 -12.37
N VAL A 52 -15.53 10.32 -13.35
CA VAL A 52 -14.27 9.57 -13.44
C VAL A 52 -13.41 9.82 -12.20
N SER A 53 -13.26 11.06 -11.76
CA SER A 53 -12.48 11.37 -10.55
C SER A 53 -13.08 10.72 -9.30
N ALA A 54 -14.41 10.73 -9.17
CA ALA A 54 -15.12 10.12 -8.05
C ALA A 54 -14.98 8.60 -8.03
N GLU A 55 -15.18 7.95 -9.17
CA GLU A 55 -15.03 6.49 -9.30
C GLU A 55 -13.58 6.04 -9.08
N MET A 56 -12.60 6.78 -9.59
CA MET A 56 -11.17 6.50 -9.33
C MET A 56 -10.83 6.61 -7.84
N CYS A 57 -11.36 7.62 -7.14
CA CYS A 57 -11.16 7.77 -5.70
C CYS A 57 -11.85 6.64 -4.91
N ARG A 58 -13.07 6.25 -5.29
CA ARG A 58 -13.80 5.12 -4.67
C ARG A 58 -13.06 3.81 -4.88
N PHE A 59 -12.61 3.54 -6.10
CA PHE A 59 -11.84 2.34 -6.42
C PHE A 59 -10.52 2.30 -5.63
N LEU A 60 -9.79 3.41 -5.56
CA LEU A 60 -8.57 3.50 -4.77
C LEU A 60 -8.84 3.26 -3.27
N ALA A 61 -9.89 3.87 -2.71
CA ALA A 61 -10.29 3.64 -1.33
C ALA A 61 -10.64 2.18 -1.05
N LEU A 62 -11.40 1.54 -1.96
CA LEU A 62 -11.74 0.12 -1.87
C LEU A 62 -10.48 -0.75 -1.85
N MET A 63 -9.53 -0.50 -2.75
CA MET A 63 -8.27 -1.25 -2.84
C MET A 63 -7.41 -1.11 -1.59
N ILE A 64 -7.32 0.11 -1.02
CA ILE A 64 -6.61 0.37 0.24
C ILE A 64 -7.31 -0.35 1.40
N LEU A 65 -8.64 -0.21 1.53
CA LEU A 65 -9.41 -0.84 2.60
C LEU A 65 -9.33 -2.36 2.54
N PHE A 66 -9.49 -2.94 1.36
CA PHE A 66 -9.36 -4.38 1.14
C PHE A 66 -7.97 -4.88 1.54
N SER A 67 -6.92 -4.16 1.14
CA SER A 67 -5.54 -4.56 1.43
C SER A 67 -5.23 -4.47 2.93
N ILE A 68 -5.57 -3.35 3.58
CA ILE A 68 -5.38 -3.15 5.02
C ILE A 68 -6.17 -4.20 5.80
N SER A 69 -7.43 -4.41 5.47
CA SER A 69 -8.29 -5.40 6.17
C SER A 69 -7.72 -6.81 6.04
N SER A 70 -7.26 -7.19 4.85
CA SER A 70 -6.63 -8.49 4.61
C SER A 70 -5.37 -8.66 5.46
N PHE A 71 -4.50 -7.65 5.53
CA PHE A 71 -3.30 -7.70 6.36
C PHE A 71 -3.61 -7.74 7.86
N LEU A 72 -4.61 -7.00 8.32
CA LEU A 72 -5.05 -7.00 9.72
C LEU A 72 -5.62 -8.36 10.12
N ILE A 73 -6.53 -8.92 9.33
CA ILE A 73 -7.11 -10.26 9.59
C ILE A 73 -6.00 -11.31 9.68
N LEU A 74 -5.05 -11.30 8.73
CA LEU A 74 -3.94 -12.24 8.73
C LEU A 74 -3.03 -12.05 9.95
N ARG A 75 -2.75 -10.79 10.33
CA ARG A 75 -1.91 -10.45 11.48
C ARG A 75 -2.56 -10.91 12.78
N ASP A 76 -3.83 -10.59 12.96
CA ASP A 76 -4.57 -10.87 14.17
C ASP A 76 -4.81 -12.38 14.32
N THR A 77 -5.06 -13.10 13.22
CA THR A 77 -5.13 -14.57 13.21
C THR A 77 -3.80 -15.18 13.67
N LEU A 78 -2.66 -14.71 13.14
CA LEU A 78 -1.35 -15.19 13.58
C LEU A 78 -1.04 -14.81 15.04
N ALA A 79 -1.46 -13.62 15.48
CA ALA A 79 -1.25 -13.17 16.86
C ALA A 79 -2.07 -14.00 17.85
N LEU A 80 -3.33 -14.30 17.54
CA LEU A 80 -4.19 -15.17 18.35
C LEU A 80 -3.60 -16.58 18.46
N LEU A 81 -3.14 -17.16 17.33
CA LEU A 81 -2.45 -18.45 17.32
C LEU A 81 -1.20 -18.45 18.19
N ILE A 82 -0.43 -17.36 18.24
CA ILE A 82 0.73 -17.25 19.15
C ILE A 82 0.26 -17.16 20.60
N GLN A 83 -0.74 -16.33 20.89
CA GLN A 83 -1.22 -16.08 22.24
C GLN A 83 -1.75 -17.36 22.89
N GLU A 84 -2.61 -18.10 22.20
CA GLU A 84 -3.16 -19.38 22.66
C GLU A 84 -2.07 -20.41 23.00
N ASN A 85 -0.98 -20.41 22.23
CA ASN A 85 0.10 -21.39 22.38
C ASN A 85 1.25 -20.94 23.29
N SER A 86 1.26 -19.69 23.74
CA SER A 86 2.33 -19.13 24.58
C SER A 86 2.12 -19.33 26.10
N THR A 87 0.93 -19.74 26.54
CA THR A 87 0.61 -19.93 27.96
C THR A 87 1.24 -21.19 28.56
N SER A 88 1.63 -21.18 29.83
CA SER A 88 2.40 -22.26 30.51
C SER A 88 1.71 -23.64 30.52
N PHE A 89 0.38 -23.70 30.38
CA PHE A 89 -0.38 -24.94 30.20
C PHE A 89 -0.11 -25.62 28.84
N ALA A 90 0.43 -24.88 27.86
CA ALA A 90 0.76 -25.33 26.51
C ALA A 90 1.95 -26.31 26.45
N ALA A 91 2.76 -26.46 27.50
CA ALA A 91 3.81 -27.51 27.53
C ALA A 91 3.21 -28.92 27.64
N ILE A 92 2.13 -29.05 28.42
CA ILE A 92 1.38 -30.31 28.60
C ILE A 92 0.42 -30.49 27.41
N MET A 93 -0.30 -29.42 27.05
CA MET A 93 -1.24 -29.43 25.93
C MET A 93 -0.53 -29.53 24.56
N GLY A 94 0.71 -29.06 24.42
CA GLY A 94 1.51 -29.10 23.19
C GLY A 94 1.83 -30.53 22.71
N ARG A 95 1.73 -31.52 23.63
CA ARG A 95 1.76 -32.94 23.25
C ARG A 95 0.48 -33.43 22.55
N MET A 96 -0.64 -32.73 22.68
CA MET A 96 -1.90 -33.04 21.99
C MET A 96 -2.23 -32.02 20.89
N CYS A 97 -1.94 -30.73 21.10
CA CYS A 97 -2.32 -29.63 20.19
C CYS A 97 -1.32 -29.33 19.07
N CYS A 98 -0.08 -29.83 19.10
CA CYS A 98 0.90 -29.52 18.05
C CYS A 98 0.40 -29.86 16.62
N THR A 99 -0.42 -30.90 16.48
CA THR A 99 -1.08 -31.26 15.20
C THR A 99 -2.13 -30.24 14.79
N ARG A 100 -2.94 -29.75 15.74
CA ARG A 100 -3.96 -28.72 15.52
C ARG A 100 -3.36 -27.38 15.10
N VAL A 101 -2.40 -26.86 15.88
CA VAL A 101 -1.73 -25.57 15.58
C VAL A 101 -1.02 -25.62 14.23
N LYS A 102 -0.39 -26.75 13.91
CA LYS A 102 0.23 -26.99 12.59
C LYS A 102 -0.82 -26.98 11.48
N SER A 103 -1.99 -27.58 11.69
CA SER A 103 -3.09 -27.58 10.73
C SER A 103 -3.63 -26.18 10.49
N GLU A 104 -3.88 -25.42 11.57
CA GLU A 104 -4.35 -24.03 11.50
C GLU A 104 -3.32 -23.14 10.81
N TYR A 105 -2.03 -23.27 11.13
CA TYR A 105 -0.96 -22.56 10.42
C TYR A 105 -0.91 -22.90 8.93
N ARG A 106 -1.06 -24.18 8.56
CA ARG A 106 -1.15 -24.60 7.15
C ARG A 106 -2.35 -23.98 6.45
N GLN A 107 -3.50 -23.91 7.11
CA GLN A 107 -4.69 -23.27 6.55
C GLN A 107 -4.44 -21.78 6.30
N VAL A 108 -3.87 -21.06 7.26
CA VAL A 108 -3.47 -19.66 7.10
C VAL A 108 -2.46 -19.50 5.97
N GLN A 109 -1.49 -20.41 5.84
CA GLN A 109 -0.52 -20.41 4.75
C GLN A 109 -1.18 -20.63 3.39
N ILE A 110 -2.15 -21.54 3.28
CA ILE A 110 -2.89 -21.81 2.05
C ILE A 110 -3.71 -20.59 1.64
N ILE A 111 -4.43 -19.97 2.59
CA ILE A 111 -5.20 -18.74 2.34
C ILE A 111 -4.27 -17.60 1.92
N THR A 112 -3.11 -17.49 2.56
CA THR A 112 -2.14 -16.46 2.21
C THR A 112 -1.57 -16.68 0.81
N LEU A 113 -1.26 -17.94 0.46
CA LEU A 113 -0.74 -18.31 -0.85
C LEU A 113 -1.78 -18.06 -1.95
N SER A 114 -3.06 -18.37 -1.71
CA SER A 114 -4.13 -18.12 -2.68
C SER A 114 -4.38 -16.63 -2.92
N MET A 115 -4.16 -15.80 -1.89
CA MET A 115 -4.28 -14.34 -1.99
C MET A 115 -2.95 -13.65 -2.34
N GLU A 116 -1.84 -14.38 -2.49
CA GLU A 116 -0.50 -13.81 -2.65
C GLU A 116 -0.39 -12.96 -3.92
N GLU A 117 -1.01 -13.37 -5.02
CA GLU A 117 -0.96 -12.63 -6.28
C GLU A 117 -1.73 -11.31 -6.19
N LEU A 118 -2.93 -11.33 -5.62
CA LEU A 118 -3.74 -10.12 -5.42
C LEU A 118 -3.09 -9.17 -4.42
N LEU A 119 -2.67 -9.67 -3.26
CA LEU A 119 -2.03 -8.85 -2.22
C LEU A 119 -0.66 -8.34 -2.66
N GLY A 120 0.10 -9.15 -3.39
CA GLY A 120 1.40 -8.77 -3.97
C GLY A 120 1.25 -7.69 -5.02
N CYS A 121 0.24 -7.79 -5.89
CA CYS A 121 -0.13 -6.77 -6.86
C CYS A 121 -0.55 -5.46 -6.16
N ASN A 122 -1.42 -5.55 -5.14
CA ASN A 122 -1.84 -4.40 -4.35
C ASN A 122 -0.67 -3.74 -3.62
N CYS A 123 0.26 -4.52 -3.08
CA CYS A 123 1.49 -4.00 -2.48
C CYS A 123 2.36 -3.26 -3.50
N LEU A 124 2.51 -3.83 -4.70
CA LEU A 124 3.32 -3.26 -5.77
C LEU A 124 2.72 -1.94 -6.27
N PHE A 125 1.45 -1.94 -6.68
CA PHE A 125 0.79 -0.74 -7.15
C PHE A 125 0.59 0.27 -6.02
N GLY A 126 0.17 -0.18 -4.84
CA GLY A 126 -0.04 0.69 -3.69
C GLY A 126 1.23 1.42 -3.27
N HIS A 127 2.33 0.70 -3.01
CA HIS A 127 3.58 1.32 -2.58
C HIS A 127 4.37 1.95 -3.75
N GLY A 128 4.31 1.37 -4.95
CA GLY A 128 4.97 1.91 -6.13
C GLY A 128 4.37 3.24 -6.58
N MET A 129 3.05 3.29 -6.76
CA MET A 129 2.35 4.54 -7.09
C MET A 129 2.49 5.56 -5.97
N SER A 130 2.43 5.12 -4.71
CA SER A 130 2.66 5.97 -3.55
C SER A 130 4.05 6.61 -3.57
N LEU A 131 5.11 5.87 -3.92
CA LEU A 131 6.47 6.40 -4.03
C LEU A 131 6.57 7.45 -5.14
N VAL A 132 6.11 7.10 -6.35
CA VAL A 132 6.14 7.99 -7.51
C VAL A 132 5.36 9.27 -7.22
N ASN A 133 4.13 9.15 -6.72
CA ASN A 133 3.31 10.30 -6.37
C ASN A 133 3.92 11.14 -5.26
N SER A 134 4.57 10.54 -4.26
CA SER A 134 5.23 11.30 -3.18
C SER A 134 6.40 12.13 -3.71
N VAL A 135 7.23 11.55 -4.60
CA VAL A 135 8.34 12.27 -5.24
C VAL A 135 7.80 13.43 -6.09
N LEU A 136 6.77 13.18 -6.90
CA LEU A 136 6.15 14.20 -7.75
C LEU A 136 5.50 15.32 -6.92
N PHE A 137 4.72 15.00 -5.89
CA PHE A 137 4.07 16.00 -5.05
C PHE A 137 5.06 16.81 -4.25
N ASN A 138 6.13 16.21 -3.70
CA ASN A 138 7.20 16.97 -3.05
C ASN A 138 7.91 17.89 -4.04
N PHE A 139 8.23 17.39 -5.23
CA PHE A 139 8.85 18.19 -6.27
C PHE A 139 7.97 19.38 -6.66
N ILE A 140 6.68 19.16 -6.91
CA ILE A 140 5.73 20.21 -7.27
C ILE A 140 5.62 21.24 -6.13
N THR A 141 5.48 20.76 -4.90
CA THR A 141 5.38 21.61 -3.70
C THR A 141 6.62 22.51 -3.55
N LEU A 142 7.82 21.97 -3.72
CA LEU A 142 9.05 22.76 -3.57
C LEU A 142 9.30 23.70 -4.76
N THR A 143 8.95 23.26 -5.96
CA THR A 143 9.24 23.99 -7.21
C THR A 143 8.27 25.14 -7.44
N PHE A 144 6.99 24.94 -7.15
CA PHE A 144 5.91 25.87 -7.52
C PHE A 144 5.32 26.63 -6.34
N TYR A 145 6.00 26.65 -5.18
CA TYR A 145 5.55 27.35 -3.98
C TYR A 145 5.17 28.82 -4.22
N ALA A 146 5.95 29.53 -5.04
CA ALA A 146 5.73 30.95 -5.33
C ALA A 146 4.79 31.20 -6.52
N THR A 147 4.45 30.17 -7.30
CA THR A 147 3.73 30.31 -8.57
C THR A 147 2.27 29.89 -8.45
N LEU A 148 1.97 28.82 -7.71
CA LEU A 148 0.62 28.28 -7.63
C LEU A 148 -0.25 29.08 -6.66
N PRO A 149 -1.55 29.27 -6.97
CA PRO A 149 -2.50 29.81 -6.01
C PRO A 149 -2.50 29.01 -4.71
N ILE A 150 -2.61 29.71 -3.57
CA ILE A 150 -2.48 29.11 -2.23
C ILE A 150 -3.44 27.93 -2.04
N TRP A 151 -4.69 28.04 -2.50
CA TRP A 151 -5.68 26.96 -2.37
C TRP A 151 -5.27 25.67 -3.11
N PHE A 152 -4.57 25.81 -4.24
CA PHE A 152 -4.14 24.68 -5.05
C PHE A 152 -2.84 24.09 -4.49
N TYR A 153 -1.95 24.96 -4.03
CA TYR A 153 -0.71 24.58 -3.37
C TYR A 153 -0.96 23.65 -2.18
N VAL A 154 -1.93 23.95 -1.30
CA VAL A 154 -2.22 23.16 -0.08
C VAL A 154 -2.60 21.70 -0.37
N ILE A 155 -3.10 21.39 -1.57
CA ILE A 155 -3.51 20.05 -1.97
C ILE A 155 -2.30 19.09 -1.99
N PHE A 156 -1.14 19.54 -2.50
CA PHE A 156 0.02 18.67 -2.69
C PHE A 156 0.65 18.20 -1.36
N PRO A 157 0.96 19.08 -0.38
CA PRO A 157 1.40 18.65 0.95
C PRO A 157 0.37 17.77 1.65
N ALA A 158 -0.94 18.06 1.50
CA ALA A 158 -1.99 17.26 2.10
C ALA A 158 -2.03 15.83 1.54
N LEU A 159 -1.96 15.67 0.21
CA LEU A 159 -1.88 14.37 -0.44
C LEU A 159 -0.62 13.61 -0.03
N MET A 160 0.52 14.31 0.05
CA MET A 160 1.78 13.74 0.52
C MET A 160 1.64 13.20 1.95
N ALA A 161 1.06 13.99 2.86
CA ALA A 161 0.83 13.58 4.24
C ALA A 161 -0.06 12.33 4.32
N ILE A 162 -1.15 12.28 3.54
CA ILE A 162 -2.03 11.09 3.48
C ILE A 162 -1.25 9.85 3.02
N ILE A 163 -0.42 10.00 1.98
CA ILE A 163 0.40 8.91 1.46
C ILE A 163 1.39 8.41 2.53
N LEU A 164 2.11 9.31 3.21
CA LEU A 164 3.03 8.95 4.29
C LEU A 164 2.32 8.24 5.43
N VAL A 165 1.15 8.75 5.85
CA VAL A 165 0.34 8.13 6.91
C VAL A 165 -0.07 6.73 6.48
N THR A 166 -0.53 6.56 5.25
CA THR A 166 -0.91 5.24 4.70
C THR A 166 0.26 4.26 4.79
N ILE A 167 1.45 4.63 4.30
CA ILE A 167 2.65 3.79 4.36
C ILE A 167 3.06 3.50 5.81
N HIS A 168 2.96 4.51 6.68
CA HIS A 168 3.29 4.37 8.09
C HIS A 168 2.39 3.35 8.79
N PHE A 169 1.13 3.19 8.35
CA PHE A 169 0.22 2.17 8.86
C PHE A 169 0.38 0.81 8.17
N THR A 170 0.56 0.76 6.85
CA THR A 170 0.64 -0.52 6.10
C THR A 170 1.94 -1.27 6.35
N MET A 171 3.09 -0.57 6.39
CA MET A 171 4.40 -1.21 6.54
C MET A 171 4.56 -1.98 7.87
N PRO A 172 4.20 -1.43 9.05
CA PRO A 172 4.25 -2.20 10.29
C PRO A 172 3.36 -3.43 10.29
N CYS A 173 2.19 -3.38 9.63
CA CYS A 173 1.32 -4.55 9.50
C CYS A 173 2.03 -5.67 8.71
N LEU A 174 2.66 -5.32 7.59
CA LEU A 174 3.45 -6.26 6.78
C LEU A 174 4.64 -6.85 7.55
N HIS A 175 5.35 -6.02 8.34
CA HIS A 175 6.45 -6.52 9.17
C HIS A 175 5.96 -7.43 10.30
N SER A 176 4.86 -7.08 10.95
CA SER A 176 4.26 -7.87 12.03
C SER A 176 3.84 -9.25 11.53
N LEU A 177 3.37 -9.36 10.28
CA LEU A 177 3.04 -10.65 9.67
C LEU A 177 4.24 -11.59 9.61
N LEU A 178 5.38 -11.08 9.11
CA LEU A 178 6.63 -11.83 9.03
C LEU A 178 7.14 -12.22 10.43
N ASP A 179 7.14 -11.27 11.35
CA ASP A 179 7.62 -11.48 12.72
C ASP A 179 6.75 -12.51 13.47
N ASN A 180 5.43 -12.42 13.34
CA ASN A 180 4.49 -13.36 13.96
C ASN A 180 4.63 -14.76 13.36
N SER A 181 4.73 -14.87 12.02
CA SER A 181 4.97 -16.16 11.36
C SER A 181 6.28 -16.80 11.83
N LYS A 182 7.36 -16.01 11.97
CA LYS A 182 8.65 -16.50 12.49
C LYS A 182 8.53 -17.00 13.93
N LYS A 183 7.89 -16.22 14.81
CA LYS A 183 7.69 -16.59 16.23
C LYS A 183 6.86 -17.86 16.37
N LEU A 184 5.77 -17.98 15.61
CA LEU A 184 4.92 -19.16 15.66
C LEU A 184 5.66 -20.42 15.20
N LEU A 185 6.47 -20.31 14.14
CA LEU A 185 7.30 -21.41 13.67
C LEU A 185 8.36 -21.81 14.71
N GLU A 186 8.96 -20.84 15.41
CA GLU A 186 9.90 -21.08 16.51
C GLU A 186 9.26 -21.81 17.69
N ILE A 187 8.05 -21.39 18.10
CA ILE A 187 7.26 -22.08 19.13
C ILE A 187 6.99 -23.54 18.72
N LEU A 188 6.60 -23.77 17.46
CA LEU A 188 6.41 -25.12 16.92
C LEU A 188 7.72 -25.94 16.89
N TYR A 189 8.87 -25.32 16.62
CA TYR A 189 10.18 -25.96 16.72
C TYR A 189 10.51 -26.38 18.17
N ILE A 190 10.22 -25.53 19.15
CA ILE A 190 10.42 -25.86 20.57
C ILE A 190 9.54 -27.05 20.96
N PHE A 191 8.25 -27.05 20.59
CA PHE A 191 7.35 -28.16 20.88
C PHE A 191 7.78 -29.48 20.23
N THR A 192 8.34 -29.44 19.02
CA THR A 192 8.88 -30.65 18.38
C THR A 192 10.18 -31.12 18.99
N ALA A 193 11.00 -30.23 19.55
CA ALA A 193 12.22 -30.60 20.27
C ALA A 193 11.92 -31.37 21.58
N CYS A 194 10.80 -31.08 22.24
CA CYS A 194 10.34 -31.76 23.45
C CYS A 194 9.72 -33.16 23.21
N ARG A 195 9.62 -33.63 21.95
CA ARG A 195 9.04 -34.94 21.58
C ARG A 195 10.11 -36.06 21.58
N PRO A 196 9.70 -37.33 21.77
CA PRO A 196 10.61 -38.46 21.70
C PRO A 196 11.27 -38.60 20.31
N ASN A 197 12.51 -39.11 20.30
CA ASN A 197 13.43 -39.02 19.17
C ASN A 197 12.91 -39.67 17.86
N ARG A 198 12.08 -40.74 17.98
CA ARG A 198 11.47 -41.43 16.83
C ARG A 198 10.48 -40.54 16.05
N LEU A 199 9.60 -39.81 16.75
CA LEU A 199 8.62 -38.90 16.14
C LEU A 199 9.24 -37.55 15.76
N ARG A 200 10.27 -37.12 16.49
CA ARG A 200 10.95 -35.84 16.30
C ARG A 200 11.52 -35.67 14.89
N LYS A 201 12.21 -36.67 14.34
CA LYS A 201 12.84 -36.57 13.01
C LYS A 201 11.82 -36.29 11.90
N GLY A 202 10.68 -36.98 11.92
CA GLY A 202 9.59 -36.78 10.96
C GLY A 202 8.98 -35.38 11.08
N MET A 203 8.63 -34.97 12.30
CA MET A 203 8.00 -33.66 12.54
C MET A 203 8.93 -32.49 12.19
N ILE A 204 10.23 -32.58 12.46
CA ILE A 204 11.21 -31.55 12.07
C ILE A 204 11.29 -31.43 10.55
N LYS A 205 11.27 -32.55 9.82
CA LYS A 205 11.27 -32.54 8.35
C LYS A 205 10.02 -31.83 7.81
N GLU A 206 8.85 -32.11 8.40
CA GLU A 206 7.62 -31.42 8.04
C GLU A 206 7.64 -29.94 8.43
N LEU A 207 8.17 -29.57 9.59
CA LEU A 207 8.28 -28.18 10.01
C LEU A 207 9.22 -27.38 9.11
N ARG A 208 10.33 -27.98 8.68
CA ARG A 208 11.22 -27.38 7.68
C ARG A 208 10.54 -27.18 6.32
N SER A 209 9.52 -27.97 6.00
CA SER A 209 8.72 -27.77 4.78
C SER A 209 7.75 -26.59 4.89
N LEU A 210 7.39 -26.19 6.12
CA LEU A 210 6.57 -25.00 6.34
C LEU A 210 7.42 -23.75 6.08
N LYS A 211 7.06 -23.03 5.03
CA LYS A 211 7.68 -21.74 4.74
C LYS A 211 7.12 -20.68 5.68
N LYS A 212 7.98 -19.72 6.02
CA LYS A 212 7.55 -18.49 6.70
C LYS A 212 6.59 -17.76 5.75
N ILE A 213 5.53 -17.22 6.31
CA ILE A 213 4.59 -16.39 5.56
C ILE A 213 5.27 -15.05 5.33
N THR A 214 5.61 -14.78 4.07
CA THR A 214 6.25 -13.54 3.64
C THR A 214 5.34 -12.84 2.65
N MET A 215 5.16 -11.53 2.81
CA MET A 215 4.55 -10.70 1.78
C MET A 215 5.65 -10.01 0.98
N SER A 216 5.48 -10.02 -0.34
CA SER A 216 6.36 -9.34 -1.29
C SER A 216 5.50 -8.67 -2.35
N PRO A 217 5.87 -7.46 -2.84
CA PRO A 217 5.27 -6.96 -4.05
C PRO A 217 5.59 -7.92 -5.20
N MET A 218 4.56 -8.25 -5.97
CA MET A 218 4.62 -9.29 -6.99
C MET A 218 3.92 -8.82 -8.27
N LEU A 219 4.53 -9.12 -9.42
CA LEU A 219 3.94 -8.92 -10.73
C LEU A 219 4.21 -10.15 -11.59
N ALA A 220 3.18 -10.72 -12.22
CA ALA A 220 3.32 -11.89 -13.08
C ALA A 220 4.12 -13.04 -12.42
N ARG A 221 3.87 -13.31 -11.12
CA ARG A 221 4.57 -14.30 -10.28
C ARG A 221 6.04 -14.01 -9.95
N TYR A 222 6.59 -12.88 -10.41
CA TYR A 222 7.92 -12.42 -10.01
C TYR A 222 7.84 -11.60 -8.72
N LYS A 223 8.57 -12.04 -7.70
CA LYS A 223 8.67 -11.36 -6.39
C LYS A 223 9.84 -10.39 -6.43
N PHE A 224 9.58 -9.10 -6.22
CA PHE A 224 10.63 -8.08 -6.29
C PHE A 224 11.54 -8.06 -5.06
N PHE A 225 10.94 -8.02 -3.87
CA PHE A 225 11.68 -8.03 -2.60
C PHE A 225 10.76 -8.46 -1.44
N VAL A 226 11.34 -8.84 -0.30
CA VAL A 226 10.56 -9.17 0.91
C VAL A 226 10.47 -7.94 1.81
N TYR A 227 9.29 -7.64 2.35
CA TYR A 227 9.14 -6.56 3.32
C TYR A 227 9.89 -6.90 4.61
N THR A 228 10.95 -6.13 4.89
CA THR A 228 11.74 -6.22 6.12
C THR A 228 11.68 -4.89 6.86
N ARG A 229 12.03 -4.87 8.15
CA ARG A 229 12.00 -3.63 8.95
C ARG A 229 12.81 -2.48 8.31
N SER A 230 13.87 -2.78 7.56
CA SER A 230 14.66 -1.79 6.83
C SER A 230 13.93 -1.19 5.62
N THR A 231 12.95 -1.88 5.03
CA THR A 231 12.21 -1.41 3.85
C THR A 231 11.54 -0.06 4.09
N LYS A 232 11.02 0.20 5.30
CA LYS A 232 10.43 1.51 5.66
C LYS A 232 11.47 2.64 5.56
N VAL A 233 12.66 2.41 6.08
CA VAL A 233 13.75 3.39 6.05
C VAL A 233 14.24 3.58 4.62
N THR A 234 14.43 2.48 3.89
CA THR A 234 14.81 2.50 2.47
C THR A 234 13.79 3.28 1.64
N PHE A 235 12.49 3.12 1.89
CA PHE A 235 11.44 3.87 1.21
C PHE A 235 11.60 5.39 1.40
N LEU A 236 11.82 5.85 2.64
CA LEU A 236 12.02 7.27 2.93
C LEU A 236 13.30 7.82 2.30
N VAL A 237 14.39 7.06 2.35
CA VAL A 237 15.67 7.44 1.72
C VAL A 237 15.48 7.59 0.21
N ILE A 238 14.85 6.61 -0.45
CA ILE A 238 14.57 6.64 -1.89
C ILE A 238 13.69 7.86 -2.24
N LEU A 239 12.64 8.13 -1.46
CA LEU A 239 11.76 9.28 -1.65
C LEU A 239 12.54 10.60 -1.60
N VAL A 240 13.38 10.81 -0.59
CA VAL A 240 14.16 12.05 -0.44
C VAL A 240 15.19 12.17 -1.56
N THR A 241 15.95 11.11 -1.83
CA THR A 241 17.00 11.09 -2.86
C THR A 241 16.43 11.38 -4.25
N HIS A 242 15.32 10.74 -4.64
CA HIS A 242 14.71 11.01 -5.95
C HIS A 242 14.08 12.40 -6.02
N THR A 243 13.55 12.93 -4.92
CA THR A 243 13.05 14.31 -4.89
C THR A 243 14.21 15.30 -5.13
N ILE A 244 15.34 15.13 -4.45
CA ILE A 244 16.54 15.96 -4.64
C ILE A 244 17.05 15.83 -6.08
N ASN A 245 17.18 14.60 -6.59
CA ASN A 245 17.65 14.36 -7.95
C ASN A 245 16.73 15.03 -8.99
N LEU A 246 15.41 14.98 -8.79
CA LEU A 246 14.45 15.63 -9.68
C LEU A 246 14.56 17.16 -9.62
N LEU A 247 14.76 17.74 -8.43
CA LEU A 247 15.01 19.18 -8.25
C LEU A 247 16.30 19.64 -8.93
N LEU A 248 17.35 18.82 -8.93
CA LEU A 248 18.63 19.12 -9.59
C LEU A 248 18.56 18.89 -11.11
N ALA A 249 17.78 17.91 -11.56
CA ALA A 249 17.68 17.55 -12.98
C ALA A 249 16.83 18.54 -13.80
N VAL A 250 15.79 19.12 -13.20
CA VAL A 250 14.88 20.03 -13.93
C VAL A 250 15.45 21.46 -13.95
N PRO A 251 15.82 22.01 -15.12
CA PRO A 251 16.39 23.35 -15.20
C PRO A 251 15.34 24.43 -14.90
N ARG A 252 15.76 25.50 -14.21
CA ARG A 252 14.88 26.63 -13.82
C ARG A 252 14.10 27.26 -14.98
N ARG A 253 14.64 27.23 -16.20
CA ARG A 253 13.98 27.75 -17.40
C ARG A 253 12.66 27.03 -17.69
N VAL A 254 12.62 25.71 -17.52
CA VAL A 254 11.39 24.91 -17.74
C VAL A 254 10.33 25.26 -16.71
N ILE A 255 10.75 25.52 -15.46
CA ILE A 255 9.86 25.92 -14.37
C ILE A 255 9.25 27.29 -14.66
N GLN A 256 10.04 28.25 -15.15
CA GLN A 256 9.56 29.59 -15.53
C GLN A 256 8.57 29.53 -16.70
N ILE A 257 8.85 28.73 -17.73
CA ILE A 257 7.92 28.52 -18.84
C ILE A 257 6.61 27.90 -18.35
N GLY A 258 6.69 26.89 -17.48
CA GLY A 258 5.53 26.27 -16.86
C GLY A 258 4.72 27.26 -16.02
N ALA A 259 5.38 28.16 -15.30
CA ALA A 259 4.74 29.20 -14.50
C ALA A 259 3.92 30.19 -15.35
N HIS A 260 4.35 30.47 -16.58
CA HIS A 260 3.61 31.35 -17.50
C HIS A 260 2.36 30.69 -18.12
N LEU A 261 2.21 29.37 -18.01
CA LEU A 261 1.02 28.66 -18.49
C LEU A 261 -0.14 28.69 -17.48
N PHE A 262 0.12 29.14 -16.25
CA PHE A 262 -0.86 29.23 -15.16
C PHE A 262 -1.19 30.69 -14.84
#